data_AF-A0A6G3DAZ6-F1
#
_entry.id   AF-A0A6G3DAZ6-F1
#
_cell.length_a   1.000
_cell.length_b   1.000
_cell.length_c   1.000
_cell.angle_alpha   90.00
_cell.angle_beta   90.00
_cell.angle_gamma   90.00
#
_symmetry.space_group_name_H-M   'P 1'
#
loop_
_entity.id
_entity.type
_entity.pdbx_description
1 polymer ?
#
loop_
_entity_poly.entity_id
_entity_poly.type
_entity_poly.pdbx_seq_one_letter_code
_entity_poly.pdbx_strand_id
1 'polypeptide(L)'
;EDRDRIARDLHDLVVQRLFATGMMLESTRRRPGADDVSDILGRAVDELRSTVGEVRTTIFALQQPPADPPTGLRGRVLRETASAAARLGFAPSTHFAGAVDTRVPDRVADRLLAALRDALADASARPGVSRVEVTVETPARSPDGRDGVRLRVVGDGEGGPEEGRGTTVTWWAPL
;
A
#
# COMPACT_ATOMS: atom_id res chain seq x y z
N GLU A 1 10.93 25.98 -5.43
CA GLU A 1 9.85 26.80 -6.03
C GLU A 1 8.64 25.97 -6.47
N ASP A 2 8.72 25.12 -7.50
CA ASP A 2 7.58 24.26 -7.90
C ASP A 2 7.18 23.24 -6.82
N ARG A 3 8.17 22.64 -6.16
CA ARG A 3 7.95 21.72 -5.04
C ARG A 3 7.25 22.39 -3.86
N ASP A 4 7.65 23.62 -3.52
CA ASP A 4 7.08 24.37 -2.40
C ASP A 4 5.66 24.86 -2.72
N ARG A 5 5.38 25.10 -4.01
CA ARG A 5 4.03 25.41 -4.51
C ARG A 5 3.11 24.20 -4.43
N ILE A 6 3.53 23.04 -4.95
CA ILE A 6 2.74 21.79 -4.89
C ILE A 6 2.52 21.35 -3.44
N ALA A 7 3.52 21.49 -2.57
CA ALA A 7 3.39 21.19 -1.14
C ALA A 7 2.38 22.11 -0.44
N ARG A 8 2.35 23.40 -0.79
CA ARG A 8 1.36 24.36 -0.28
C ARG A 8 -0.05 24.07 -0.78
N ASP A 9 -0.22 23.87 -2.08
CA ASP A 9 -1.52 23.57 -2.69
C ASP A 9 -2.11 22.27 -2.11
N LEU A 10 -1.26 21.27 -1.84
CA LEU A 10 -1.67 20.05 -1.15
C LEU A 10 -2.07 20.32 0.31
N HIS A 11 -1.26 21.08 1.05
CA HIS A 11 -1.57 21.43 2.44
C HIS A 11 -2.91 22.16 2.54
N ASP A 12 -3.17 23.08 1.62
CA ASP A 12 -4.41 23.86 1.59
C ASP A 12 -5.62 22.97 1.26
N LEU A 13 -5.47 22.01 0.33
CA LEU A 13 -6.51 21.04 -0.01
C LEU A 13 -6.82 20.09 1.16
N VAL A 14 -5.79 19.61 1.87
CA VAL A 14 -5.95 18.75 3.06
C VAL A 14 -6.63 19.50 4.19
N VAL A 15 -6.24 20.75 4.44
CA VAL A 15 -6.84 21.60 5.47
C VAL A 15 -8.31 21.90 5.16
N GLN A 16 -8.64 22.21 3.90
CA GLN A 16 -10.02 22.47 3.47
C GLN A 16 -10.93 21.26 3.67
N ARG A 17 -10.46 20.05 3.37
CA ARG A 17 -11.26 18.83 3.53
C ARG A 17 -11.41 18.38 4.98
N LEU A 18 -10.36 18.51 5.80
CA LEU A 18 -10.48 18.29 7.26
C LEU A 18 -11.51 19.23 7.89
N PHE A 19 -11.57 20.48 7.45
CA PHE A 19 -12.61 21.42 7.87
C PHE A 19 -14.01 21.00 7.40
N ALA A 20 -14.15 20.54 6.15
CA ALA A 20 -15.43 20.06 5.61
C ALA A 20 -15.96 18.83 6.37
N THR A 21 -15.10 17.84 6.64
CA THR A 21 -15.46 16.66 7.43
C THR A 21 -15.77 17.04 8.88
N GLY A 22 -15.02 17.98 9.47
CA GLY A 22 -15.31 18.54 10.81
C GLY A 22 -16.69 19.22 10.89
N MET A 23 -17.05 20.02 9.89
CA MET A 23 -18.37 20.65 9.80
C MET A 23 -19.50 19.63 9.59
N MET A 24 -19.26 18.57 8.80
CA MET A 24 -20.23 17.49 8.60
C MET A 24 -20.52 16.75 9.91
N LEU A 25 -19.47 16.46 10.70
CA LEU A 25 -19.60 15.83 12.02
C LEU A 25 -20.27 16.76 13.05
N GLU A 26 -19.94 18.06 13.05
CA GLU A 26 -20.56 19.03 13.96
C GLU A 26 -22.05 19.30 13.64
N SER A 27 -22.40 19.35 12.36
CA SER A 27 -23.79 19.46 11.90
C SER A 27 -24.63 18.25 12.29
N THR A 28 -24.02 17.07 12.34
CA THR A 28 -24.68 15.82 12.75
C THR A 28 -24.92 15.78 14.26
N ARG A 29 -23.99 16.35 15.04
CA ARG A 29 -24.07 16.46 16.50
C ARG A 29 -25.22 17.35 17.00
N ARG A 30 -25.80 18.20 16.13
CA ARG A 30 -26.93 19.11 16.44
C ARG A 30 -28.31 18.52 16.10
N ARG A 31 -28.41 17.30 15.57
CA ARG A 31 -29.68 16.68 15.13
C ARG A 31 -30.08 15.53 16.06
N PRO A 32 -31.21 15.61 16.80
CA PRO A 32 -31.66 14.52 17.65
C PRO A 32 -32.52 13.53 16.85
N GLY A 33 -32.15 12.23 16.88
CA GLY A 33 -32.84 11.14 16.20
C GLY A 33 -31.85 10.11 15.67
N ALA A 34 -31.57 9.08 16.48
CA ALA A 34 -30.56 8.07 16.21
C ALA A 34 -31.15 6.93 15.36
N ASP A 35 -30.84 6.96 14.07
CA ASP A 35 -30.85 5.80 13.14
C ASP A 35 -29.84 6.05 11.99
N ASP A 36 -29.57 7.32 11.66
CA ASP A 36 -28.73 7.76 10.53
C ASP A 36 -27.24 8.02 10.90
N VAL A 37 -26.86 7.83 12.17
CA VAL A 37 -25.53 8.20 12.68
C VAL A 37 -24.43 7.29 12.13
N SER A 38 -24.71 6.00 11.94
CA SER A 38 -23.73 5.04 11.44
C SER A 38 -23.35 5.27 9.97
N ASP A 39 -24.32 5.65 9.13
CA ASP A 39 -24.10 5.96 7.72
C ASP A 39 -23.32 7.27 7.54
N ILE A 40 -23.58 8.24 8.41
CA ILE A 40 -22.83 9.50 8.44
C ILE A 40 -21.40 9.28 8.93
N LEU A 41 -21.21 8.45 9.98
CA LEU A 41 -19.87 8.08 10.45
C LEU A 41 -19.10 7.30 9.38
N GLY A 42 -19.78 6.39 8.67
CA GLY A 42 -19.23 5.65 7.53
C GLY A 42 -18.74 6.58 6.43
N ARG A 43 -19.57 7.54 6.00
CA ARG A 43 -19.19 8.55 5.00
C ARG A 43 -18.01 9.42 5.45
N ALA A 44 -17.97 9.81 6.72
CA ALA A 44 -16.84 10.57 7.27
C ALA A 44 -15.54 9.73 7.31
N VAL A 45 -15.64 8.44 7.64
CA VAL A 45 -14.50 7.50 7.59
C VAL A 45 -14.02 7.29 6.16
N ASP A 46 -14.92 7.20 5.19
CA ASP A 46 -14.58 7.04 3.77
C ASP A 46 -13.94 8.31 3.19
N GLU A 47 -14.42 9.50 3.55
CA GLU A 47 -13.76 10.77 3.21
C GLU A 47 -12.36 10.88 3.81
N LEU A 48 -12.19 10.47 5.08
CA LEU A 48 -10.87 10.43 5.72
C LEU A 48 -9.95 9.43 5.04
N ARG A 49 -10.44 8.24 4.67
CA ARG A 49 -9.67 7.24 3.92
C ARG A 49 -9.26 7.74 2.54
N SER A 50 -10.16 8.41 1.82
CA SER A 50 -9.88 9.05 0.54
C SER A 50 -8.81 10.14 0.67
N THR A 51 -8.93 10.99 1.69
CA THR A 51 -7.96 12.06 1.99
C THR A 51 -6.58 11.49 2.35
N VAL A 52 -6.53 10.43 3.17
CA VAL A 52 -5.28 9.71 3.47
C VAL A 52 -4.65 9.10 2.20
N GLY A 53 -5.48 8.62 1.28
CA GLY A 53 -5.07 8.12 -0.03
C GLY A 53 -4.42 9.20 -0.90
N GLU A 54 -5.06 10.35 -1.08
CA GLU A 54 -4.54 11.46 -1.89
C GLU A 54 -3.29 12.10 -1.29
N VAL A 55 -3.23 12.24 0.05
CA VAL A 55 -2.02 12.69 0.75
C VAL A 55 -0.86 11.73 0.50
N ARG A 56 -1.10 10.41 0.54
CA ARG A 56 -0.06 9.41 0.24
C ARG A 56 0.39 9.45 -1.22
N THR A 57 -0.54 9.59 -2.18
CA THR A 57 -0.21 9.74 -3.60
C THR A 57 0.64 10.98 -3.84
N THR A 58 0.30 12.10 -3.19
CA THR A 58 1.04 13.34 -3.39
C THR A 58 2.36 13.36 -2.63
N ILE A 59 2.43 12.80 -1.42
CA ILE A 59 3.71 12.58 -0.72
C ILE A 59 4.63 11.69 -1.57
N PHE A 60 4.09 10.63 -2.20
CA PHE A 60 4.85 9.78 -3.10
C PHE A 60 5.34 10.56 -4.32
N ALA A 61 4.50 11.39 -4.93
CA ALA A 61 4.88 12.28 -6.04
C ALA A 61 5.93 13.33 -5.63
N LEU A 62 5.86 13.85 -4.41
CA LEU A 62 6.79 14.85 -3.85
C LEU A 62 8.11 14.24 -3.34
N GLN A 63 8.12 12.94 -3.01
CA GLN A 63 9.33 12.19 -2.70
C GLN A 63 10.07 11.72 -3.95
N GLN A 64 9.48 11.87 -5.15
CA GLN A 64 10.19 11.61 -6.40
C GLN A 64 11.11 12.80 -6.72
N PRO A 65 12.45 12.63 -6.70
CA PRO A 65 13.36 13.64 -7.20
C PRO A 65 13.17 13.79 -8.72
N PRO A 66 13.32 14.99 -9.29
CA PRO A 66 13.52 15.09 -10.72
C PRO A 66 14.88 14.46 -11.07
N ALA A 67 14.88 13.51 -12.01
CA ALA A 67 16.03 12.78 -12.57
C ALA A 67 16.65 11.64 -11.72
N ASP A 68 15.97 10.49 -11.67
CA ASP A 68 16.46 9.19 -12.14
C ASP A 68 15.40 8.11 -11.81
N PRO A 69 15.22 7.04 -12.62
CA PRO A 69 14.37 5.93 -12.21
C PRO A 69 14.89 5.39 -10.87
N PRO A 70 14.03 4.82 -9.99
CA PRO A 70 14.50 4.09 -8.83
C PRO A 70 15.40 2.96 -9.33
N THR A 71 16.72 3.15 -9.28
CA THR A 71 17.69 2.27 -9.93
C THR A 71 17.78 0.92 -9.21
N GLY A 72 17.42 0.89 -7.92
CA GLY A 72 17.39 -0.32 -7.09
C GLY A 72 16.04 -1.04 -7.05
N LEU A 73 16.09 -2.34 -6.77
CA LEU A 73 14.94 -3.21 -6.57
C LEU A 73 13.93 -2.64 -5.54
N ARG A 74 14.39 -2.01 -4.45
CA ARG A 74 13.50 -1.42 -3.44
C ARG A 74 12.52 -0.40 -4.03
N GLY A 75 13.04 0.55 -4.79
CA GLY A 75 12.20 1.60 -5.37
C GLY A 75 11.28 1.06 -6.47
N ARG A 76 11.72 0.03 -7.21
CA ARG A 76 10.86 -0.69 -8.16
C ARG A 76 9.69 -1.38 -7.45
N VAL A 77 9.95 -2.08 -6.33
CA VAL A 77 8.91 -2.73 -5.51
C VAL A 77 7.94 -1.71 -4.93
N LEU A 78 8.43 -0.62 -4.33
CA LEU A 78 7.59 0.44 -3.77
C LEU A 78 6.67 1.09 -4.81
N ARG A 79 7.15 1.24 -6.04
CA ARG A 79 6.33 1.75 -7.15
C ARG A 79 5.22 0.77 -7.54
N GLU A 80 5.51 -0.52 -7.60
CA GLU A 80 4.48 -1.54 -7.90
C GLU A 80 3.42 -1.60 -6.78
N THR A 81 3.84 -1.57 -5.51
CA THR A 81 2.90 -1.59 -4.38
C THR A 81 2.06 -0.31 -4.28
N ALA A 82 2.66 0.86 -4.55
CA ALA A 82 1.92 2.11 -4.66
C ALA A 82 0.90 2.08 -5.82
N SER A 83 1.28 1.51 -6.97
CA SER A 83 0.40 1.40 -8.13
C SER A 83 -0.79 0.46 -7.89
N ALA A 84 -0.63 -0.55 -7.03
CA ALA A 84 -1.71 -1.45 -6.65
C ALA A 84 -2.71 -0.84 -5.66
N ALA A 85 -2.35 0.23 -4.95
CA ALA A 85 -3.19 0.82 -3.91
C ALA A 85 -4.57 1.27 -4.43
N ALA A 86 -4.63 1.82 -5.65
CA ALA A 86 -5.89 2.25 -6.27
C ALA A 86 -6.86 1.08 -6.51
N ARG A 87 -6.35 -0.11 -6.88
CA ARG A 87 -7.18 -1.31 -7.10
C ARG A 87 -7.57 -2.00 -5.80
N LEU A 88 -6.71 -1.93 -4.79
CA LEU A 88 -6.96 -2.52 -3.46
C LEU A 88 -7.86 -1.65 -2.58
N GLY A 89 -7.95 -0.34 -2.84
CA GLY A 89 -8.65 0.62 -1.97
C GLY A 89 -7.85 0.99 -0.71
N PHE A 90 -6.65 0.46 -0.53
CA PHE A 90 -5.72 0.79 0.55
C PHE A 90 -4.26 0.58 0.10
N ALA A 91 -3.31 1.21 0.77
CA ALA A 91 -1.89 1.04 0.47
C ALA A 91 -1.31 -0.21 1.14
N PRO A 92 -0.69 -1.16 0.41
CA PRO A 92 0.02 -2.29 0.99
C PRO A 92 1.20 -1.84 1.88
N SER A 93 1.45 -2.53 2.99
CA SER A 93 2.69 -2.36 3.74
C SER A 93 3.84 -3.09 3.01
N THR A 94 5.04 -2.49 2.99
CA THR A 94 6.20 -3.07 2.32
C THR A 94 7.40 -3.09 3.27
N HIS A 95 8.01 -4.26 3.45
CA HIS A 95 9.17 -4.48 4.31
C HIS A 95 10.34 -5.08 3.51
N PHE A 96 11.55 -4.63 3.82
CA PHE A 96 12.78 -5.14 3.20
C PHE A 96 13.74 -5.65 4.27
N ALA A 97 14.27 -6.85 4.10
CA ALA A 97 15.31 -7.39 4.97
C ALA A 97 16.60 -7.66 4.19
N GLY A 98 17.71 -7.15 4.71
CA GLY A 98 19.05 -7.33 4.17
C GLY A 98 19.36 -6.55 2.88
N ALA A 99 20.37 -6.99 2.14
CA ALA A 99 21.02 -6.21 1.09
C ALA A 99 20.37 -6.37 -0.30
N VAL A 100 19.06 -6.11 -0.39
CA VAL A 100 18.26 -6.39 -1.61
C VAL A 100 18.74 -5.65 -2.86
N ASP A 101 19.19 -4.40 -2.76
CA ASP A 101 19.60 -3.62 -3.95
C ASP A 101 20.96 -4.05 -4.50
N THR A 102 21.85 -4.61 -3.66
CA THR A 102 23.21 -4.98 -4.08
C THR A 102 23.39 -6.47 -4.31
N ARG A 103 22.56 -7.32 -3.69
CA ARG A 103 22.65 -8.79 -3.82
C ARG A 103 21.72 -9.38 -4.86
N VAL A 104 20.69 -8.66 -5.31
CA VAL A 104 19.71 -9.20 -6.26
C VAL A 104 20.03 -8.72 -7.67
N PRO A 105 20.46 -9.60 -8.59
CA PRO A 105 20.71 -9.24 -9.98
C PRO A 105 19.41 -8.81 -10.69
N ASP A 106 19.53 -7.94 -11.70
CA ASP A 106 18.37 -7.40 -12.44
C ASP A 106 17.45 -8.48 -13.00
N ARG A 107 18.00 -9.58 -13.53
CA ARG A 107 17.20 -10.71 -14.04
C ARG A 107 16.32 -11.35 -12.96
N VAL A 108 16.80 -11.39 -11.72
CA VAL A 108 16.04 -11.92 -10.58
C VAL A 108 15.04 -10.86 -10.10
N ALA A 109 15.43 -9.59 -10.08
CA ALA A 109 14.57 -8.46 -9.77
C ALA A 109 13.34 -8.39 -10.70
N ASP A 110 13.53 -8.56 -12.01
CA ASP A 110 12.44 -8.54 -13.00
C ASP A 110 11.40 -9.64 -12.74
N ARG A 111 11.88 -10.85 -12.42
CA ARG A 111 11.02 -12.00 -12.08
C ARG A 111 10.30 -11.79 -10.75
N LEU A 112 10.97 -11.20 -9.76
CA LEU A 112 10.35 -10.85 -8.48
C LEU A 112 9.21 -9.85 -8.69
N LEU A 113 9.44 -8.81 -9.50
CA LEU A 113 8.43 -7.79 -9.78
C LEU A 113 7.25 -8.35 -10.58
N ALA A 114 7.48 -9.32 -11.46
CA ALA A 114 6.39 -10.06 -12.11
C ALA A 114 5.55 -10.82 -11.07
N ALA A 115 6.18 -11.59 -10.19
CA ALA A 115 5.49 -12.31 -9.12
C ALA A 115 4.74 -11.38 -8.16
N LEU A 116 5.29 -10.19 -7.87
CA LEU A 116 4.64 -9.18 -7.06
C LEU A 116 3.38 -8.62 -7.74
N ARG A 117 3.45 -8.29 -9.03
CA ARG A 117 2.28 -7.78 -9.78
C ARG A 117 1.16 -8.79 -9.83
N ASP A 118 1.49 -10.05 -10.06
CA ASP A 118 0.51 -11.15 -10.09
C ASP A 118 -0.13 -11.33 -8.70
N ALA A 119 0.68 -11.36 -7.63
CA ALA A 119 0.17 -11.47 -6.27
C ALA A 119 -0.74 -10.30 -5.85
N LEU A 120 -0.40 -9.07 -6.25
CA LEU A 120 -1.21 -7.89 -5.97
C LEU A 120 -2.50 -7.86 -6.80
N ALA A 121 -2.46 -8.31 -8.06
CA ALA A 121 -3.64 -8.46 -8.90
C ALA A 121 -4.61 -9.48 -8.28
N ASP A 122 -4.09 -10.65 -7.89
CA ASP A 122 -4.87 -11.70 -7.21
C ASP A 122 -5.49 -11.20 -5.90
N ALA A 123 -4.74 -10.42 -5.10
CA ALA A 123 -5.26 -9.85 -3.87
C ALA A 123 -6.39 -8.84 -4.15
N SER A 124 -6.24 -7.99 -5.18
CA SER A 124 -7.26 -6.99 -5.54
C SER A 124 -8.55 -7.59 -6.11
N ALA A 125 -8.49 -8.79 -6.67
CA ALA A 125 -9.65 -9.49 -7.19
C ALA A 125 -10.46 -10.21 -6.09
N ARG A 126 -9.95 -10.29 -4.86
CA ARG A 126 -10.58 -11.03 -3.76
C ARG A 126 -11.48 -10.12 -2.91
N PRO A 127 -12.74 -10.51 -2.67
CA PRO A 127 -13.59 -9.78 -1.74
C PRO A 127 -13.06 -9.91 -0.30
N GLY A 128 -13.24 -8.86 0.50
CA GLY A 128 -12.92 -8.86 1.93
C GLY A 128 -11.44 -8.70 2.28
N VAL A 129 -10.54 -8.52 1.30
CA VAL A 129 -9.15 -8.15 1.59
C VAL A 129 -9.11 -6.69 2.04
N SER A 130 -8.60 -6.44 3.25
CA SER A 130 -8.49 -5.11 3.86
C SER A 130 -7.05 -4.71 4.19
N ARG A 131 -6.13 -5.68 4.14
CA ARG A 131 -4.70 -5.52 4.39
C ARG A 131 -3.89 -6.42 3.46
N VAL A 132 -2.79 -5.88 2.94
CA VAL A 132 -1.75 -6.62 2.22
C VAL A 132 -0.39 -6.21 2.75
N GLU A 133 0.44 -7.18 3.07
CA GLU A 133 1.81 -7.01 3.52
C GLU A 133 2.77 -7.68 2.54
N VAL A 134 3.72 -6.90 2.03
CA VAL A 134 4.76 -7.32 1.08
C VAL A 134 6.11 -7.33 1.79
N THR A 135 6.80 -8.46 1.76
CA THR A 135 8.13 -8.61 2.35
C THR A 135 9.10 -9.12 1.31
N VAL A 136 10.24 -8.43 1.15
CA VAL A 136 11.35 -8.87 0.29
C VAL A 136 12.60 -9.01 1.14
N GLU A 137 13.21 -10.19 1.11
CA GLU A 137 14.34 -10.51 1.99
C GLU A 137 15.49 -11.20 1.25
N THR A 138 16.72 -10.83 1.60
CA THR A 138 17.95 -11.53 1.19
C THR A 138 19.06 -11.38 2.24
N PRO A 139 19.81 -12.46 2.59
CA PRO A 139 19.67 -13.81 2.08
C PRO A 139 18.45 -14.51 2.68
N ALA A 140 17.70 -15.20 1.83
CA ALA A 140 16.60 -16.07 2.22
C ALA A 140 16.94 -17.51 1.85
N ARG A 141 16.94 -18.42 2.83
CA ARG A 141 17.24 -19.83 2.57
C ARG A 141 16.04 -20.55 1.94
N SER A 142 16.31 -21.26 0.85
CA SER A 142 15.42 -22.28 0.29
C SER A 142 15.29 -23.47 1.27
N PRO A 143 14.21 -24.27 1.20
CA PRO A 143 14.13 -25.57 1.88
C PRO A 143 15.35 -26.46 1.65
N ASP A 144 15.99 -26.35 0.49
CA ASP A 144 17.20 -27.11 0.13
C ASP A 144 18.51 -26.46 0.62
N GLY A 145 18.43 -25.41 1.46
CA GLY A 145 19.57 -24.76 2.11
C GLY A 145 20.34 -23.73 1.27
N ARG A 146 19.90 -23.43 0.03
CA ARG A 146 20.51 -22.42 -0.84
C ARG A 146 20.10 -21.00 -0.46
N ASP A 147 21.05 -20.07 -0.50
CA ASP A 147 20.77 -18.65 -0.33
C ASP A 147 20.08 -18.09 -1.58
N GLY A 148 19.18 -17.14 -1.36
CA GLY A 148 18.41 -16.52 -2.42
C GLY A 148 17.72 -15.24 -1.98
N VAL A 149 16.73 -14.85 -2.76
CA VAL A 149 15.77 -13.79 -2.42
C VAL A 149 14.38 -14.39 -2.28
N ARG A 150 13.64 -13.96 -1.26
CA ARG A 150 12.26 -14.35 -1.05
C ARG A 150 11.36 -13.12 -1.10
N LEU A 151 10.27 -13.23 -1.85
CA LEU A 151 9.13 -12.33 -1.82
C LEU A 151 7.98 -13.05 -1.11
N ARG A 152 7.34 -12.38 -0.15
CA ARG A 152 6.13 -12.84 0.51
C ARG A 152 5.07 -11.75 0.42
N VAL A 153 3.87 -12.11 -0.03
CA VAL A 153 2.71 -11.22 -0.06
C VAL A 153 1.61 -11.87 0.76
N VAL A 154 1.19 -11.22 1.85
CA VAL A 154 0.19 -11.72 2.79
C VAL A 154 -1.02 -10.81 2.79
N GLY A 155 -2.17 -11.30 2.31
CA GLY A 155 -3.46 -10.63 2.44
C GLY A 155 -4.30 -11.23 3.56
N ASP A 156 -5.22 -10.47 4.16
CA ASP A 156 -6.11 -10.89 5.26
C ASP A 156 -7.51 -11.39 4.83
N GLY A 157 -7.73 -11.61 3.52
CA GLY A 157 -9.06 -11.93 2.98
C GLY A 157 -9.82 -13.07 3.67
N GLU A 158 -11.16 -12.94 3.71
CA GLU A 158 -12.06 -13.84 4.44
C GLU A 158 -12.13 -15.26 3.85
N GLY A 159 -12.05 -16.24 4.76
CA GLY A 159 -12.37 -17.64 4.50
C GLY A 159 -12.72 -18.36 5.80
N GLY A 160 -13.89 -18.04 6.38
CA GLY A 160 -14.58 -18.84 7.41
C GLY A 160 -13.87 -19.06 8.78
N PRO A 161 -14.62 -19.43 9.83
CA PRO A 161 -14.09 -19.58 11.20
C PRO A 161 -13.47 -20.95 11.45
N GLU A 162 -12.57 -21.41 10.57
CA GLU A 162 -11.67 -22.53 10.86
C GLU A 162 -10.22 -22.07 10.60
N GLU A 163 -9.55 -21.73 11.70
CA GLU A 163 -8.10 -21.78 11.91
C GLU A 163 -7.22 -21.46 10.69
N GLY A 164 -7.21 -20.17 10.34
CA GLY A 164 -6.06 -19.50 9.74
C GLY A 164 -5.77 -19.82 8.27
N ARG A 165 -5.93 -18.82 7.41
CA ARG A 165 -4.94 -18.44 6.38
C ARG A 165 -5.43 -17.24 5.60
N GLY A 166 -4.84 -16.09 5.93
CA GLY A 166 -4.70 -15.03 4.94
C GLY A 166 -3.99 -15.56 3.68
N THR A 167 -4.26 -14.94 2.53
CA THR A 167 -3.64 -15.35 1.26
C THR A 167 -2.14 -15.09 1.34
N THR A 168 -1.33 -16.13 1.46
CA THR A 168 0.14 -16.00 1.46
C THR A 168 0.68 -16.48 0.12
N VAL A 169 1.10 -15.56 -0.74
CA VAL A 169 1.93 -15.86 -1.91
C VAL A 169 3.38 -15.80 -1.47
N THR A 170 4.14 -16.88 -1.69
CA THR A 170 5.59 -16.89 -1.47
C THR A 170 6.29 -17.23 -2.78
N TRP A 171 7.22 -16.39 -3.17
CA TRP A 171 8.08 -16.58 -4.33
C TRP A 171 9.54 -16.56 -3.89
N TRP A 172 10.37 -17.41 -4.48
CA TRP A 172 11.79 -17.49 -4.17
C TRP A 172 12.61 -17.68 -5.45
N ALA A 173 13.81 -17.12 -5.46
CA ALA A 173 14.80 -17.39 -6.48
C ALA A 173 16.21 -17.46 -5.88
N PRO A 174 17.10 -18.31 -6.44
CA PRO A 174 18.50 -18.33 -6.05
C PRO A 174 19.21 -17.03 -6.46
N LEU A 175 20.22 -16.65 -5.68
CA LEU A 175 21.14 -15.54 -5.97
C LEU A 175 22.52 -16.05 -6.34
#